data_AF-A0A429EFX8-F1
#
_entry.id   AF-A0A429EFX8-F1
#
_cell.length_a   1.000
_cell.length_b   1.000
_cell.length_c   1.000
_cell.angle_alpha   90.00
_cell.angle_beta   90.00
_cell.angle_gamma   90.00
#
_symmetry.space_group_name_H-M   'P 1'
#
loop_
_entity.id
_entity.type
_entity.pdbx_description
1 polymer ?
#
loop_
_entity_poly.entity_id
_entity_poly.type
_entity_poly.pdbx_seq_one_letter_code
_entity_poly.pdbx_strand_id
1 'polypeptide(L)'
;MVRVVLPDVAGLTTVGDARAAIDGIDAALAALLERRVAVAGVVQRLKPVGGFAGRDPERERAIAAAMAEHAPSLGAERLARIMTAVIEAGLDAVEASRT
;
A
#
# COMPACT_ATOMS: atom_id res chain seq x y z
N MET A 1 6.27 -16.30 -1.98
CA MET A 1 7.01 -15.02 -2.02
C MET A 1 6.56 -14.28 -3.26
N VAL A 2 6.05 -13.04 -3.15
CA VAL A 2 5.67 -12.23 -4.32
C VAL A 2 6.95 -11.67 -4.93
N ARG A 3 7.13 -11.82 -6.24
CA ARG A 3 8.25 -11.25 -6.99
C ARG A 3 7.70 -10.16 -7.91
N VAL A 4 8.05 -8.92 -7.63
CA VAL A 4 7.75 -7.79 -8.52
C VAL A 4 8.99 -7.56 -9.38
N VAL A 5 8.81 -7.58 -10.71
CA VAL A 5 9.89 -7.22 -11.63
C VAL A 5 9.79 -5.71 -11.84
N LEU A 6 10.82 -4.98 -11.40
CA LEU A 6 10.90 -3.54 -11.58
C LEU A 6 11.66 -3.21 -12.87
N PRO A 7 11.22 -2.18 -13.61
CA PRO A 7 11.91 -1.73 -14.82
C PRO A 7 13.28 -1.12 -14.47
N ASP A 8 14.26 -1.31 -15.35
CA ASP A 8 15.53 -0.59 -15.26
C ASP A 8 15.34 0.85 -15.75
N VAL A 9 15.52 1.81 -14.83
CA VAL A 9 15.36 3.24 -15.12
C VAL A 9 16.36 3.71 -16.18
N ALA A 10 17.58 3.15 -16.23
CA ALA A 10 18.59 3.55 -17.20
C ALA A 10 18.21 3.20 -18.65
N GLY A 11 17.33 2.20 -18.83
CA GLY A 11 16.83 1.77 -20.14
C GLY A 11 15.62 2.55 -20.67
N LEU A 12 15.06 3.48 -19.88
CA LEU A 12 13.88 4.24 -20.27
C LEU A 12 14.28 5.47 -21.10
N THR A 13 14.21 5.36 -22.43
CA THR A 13 14.71 6.39 -23.35
C THR A 13 13.62 7.34 -23.89
N THR A 14 12.34 6.95 -23.79
CA THR A 14 11.22 7.76 -24.23
C THR A 14 10.16 7.94 -23.13
N VAL A 15 9.31 8.96 -23.28
CA VAL A 15 8.13 9.14 -22.43
C VAL A 15 7.17 7.95 -22.53
N GLY A 16 7.10 7.32 -23.71
CA GLY A 16 6.30 6.11 -23.92
C GLY A 16 6.79 4.94 -23.06
N ASP A 17 8.11 4.69 -23.08
CA ASP A 17 8.74 3.64 -22.26
C ASP A 17 8.51 3.88 -20.77
N ALA A 18 8.70 5.13 -20.32
CA ALA A 18 8.49 5.50 -18.93
C ALA A 18 7.03 5.32 -18.47
N ARG A 19 6.05 5.65 -19.32
CA ARG A 19 4.63 5.43 -19.01
C ARG A 19 4.28 3.95 -18.96
N ALA A 20 4.74 3.15 -19.92
CA ALA A 20 4.52 1.70 -19.89
C ALA A 20 5.16 1.04 -18.65
N ALA A 21 6.32 1.53 -18.22
CA ALA A 21 6.96 1.14 -16.97
C ALA A 21 6.10 1.50 -15.74
N ILE A 22 5.51 2.70 -15.69
CA ILE A 22 4.57 3.11 -14.64
C ILE A 22 3.34 2.21 -14.64
N ASP A 23 2.73 1.96 -15.79
CA ASP A 23 1.54 1.10 -15.89
C ASP A 23 1.79 -0.31 -15.34
N GLY A 24 2.99 -0.87 -15.59
CA GLY A 24 3.41 -2.14 -15.03
C GLY A 24 3.58 -2.12 -13.50
N ILE A 25 4.15 -1.04 -12.97
CA ILE A 25 4.26 -0.82 -11.52
C ILE A 25 2.88 -0.67 -10.89
N ASP A 26 1.98 0.07 -11.51
CA ASP A 26 0.63 0.32 -11.02
C ASP A 26 -0.22 -0.96 -11.02
N ALA A 27 -0.07 -1.80 -12.05
CA ALA A 27 -0.70 -3.12 -12.06
C ALA A 27 -0.21 -4.02 -10.91
N ALA A 28 1.10 -4.01 -10.63
CA ALA A 28 1.67 -4.72 -9.49
C ALA A 28 1.19 -4.14 -8.16
N LEU A 29 1.11 -2.81 -8.05
CA LEU A 29 0.62 -2.11 -6.87
C LEU A 29 -0.85 -2.46 -6.61
N ALA A 30 -1.70 -2.48 -7.63
CA ALA A 30 -3.11 -2.86 -7.52
C ALA A 30 -3.27 -4.28 -6.96
N ALA A 31 -2.51 -5.25 -7.48
CA ALA A 31 -2.54 -6.63 -6.98
C ALA A 31 -2.08 -6.74 -5.51
N LEU A 32 -1.05 -5.96 -5.12
CA LEU A 32 -0.58 -5.90 -3.74
C LEU A 32 -1.59 -5.23 -2.81
N LEU A 33 -2.26 -4.16 -3.25
CA LEU A 33 -3.29 -3.48 -2.50
C LEU A 33 -4.49 -4.41 -2.26
N GLU A 34 -4.98 -5.10 -3.29
CA GLU A 34 -6.06 -6.08 -3.16
C GLU A 34 -5.72 -7.16 -2.11
N ARG A 35 -4.50 -7.72 -2.20
CA ARG A 35 -4.03 -8.70 -1.22
C ARG A 35 -3.91 -8.11 0.18
N ARG A 36 -3.45 -6.86 0.30
CA ARG A 36 -3.33 -6.15 1.57
C ARG A 36 -4.70 -5.93 2.21
N VAL A 37 -5.72 -5.54 1.44
CA VAL A 37 -7.11 -5.41 1.91
C VAL A 37 -7.62 -6.75 2.42
N ALA A 38 -7.42 -7.84 1.69
CA ALA A 38 -7.83 -9.17 2.14
C ALA A 38 -7.18 -9.57 3.49
N VAL A 39 -5.88 -9.30 3.66
CA VAL A 39 -5.17 -9.53 4.94
C VAL A 39 -5.67 -8.60 6.04
N ALA A 40 -5.91 -7.33 5.73
CA ALA A 40 -6.50 -6.38 6.67
C ALA A 40 -7.90 -6.86 7.13
N GLY A 41 -8.71 -7.41 6.24
CA GLY A 41 -10.00 -8.01 6.57
C GLY A 41 -9.89 -9.17 7.56
N VAL A 42 -8.85 -10.00 7.46
CA VAL A 42 -8.53 -11.03 8.48
C VAL A 42 -8.23 -10.37 9.82
N VAL A 43 -7.33 -9.37 9.84
CA VAL A 43 -6.98 -8.63 11.07
C VAL A 43 -8.23 -8.01 11.71
N GLN A 44 -9.11 -7.41 10.91
CA GLN A 44 -10.36 -6.79 11.38
C GLN A 44 -11.33 -7.79 12.03
N ARG A 45 -11.33 -9.07 11.61
CA ARG A 45 -12.13 -10.11 12.26
C ARG A 45 -11.49 -10.62 13.55
N LEU A 46 -10.17 -10.51 13.69
CA LEU A 46 -9.42 -10.96 14.86
C LEU A 46 -9.37 -9.89 15.97
N LYS A 47 -9.50 -8.61 15.62
CA LYS A 47 -9.48 -7.52 16.58
C LYS A 47 -10.75 -7.50 17.44
N PRO A 48 -10.62 -7.19 18.75
CA PRO A 48 -11.80 -6.97 19.61
C PRO A 48 -12.57 -5.71 19.22
N VAL A 49 -11.88 -4.68 18.69
CA VAL A 49 -12.47 -3.47 18.11
C VAL A 49 -12.00 -3.35 16.67
N GLY A 50 -12.93 -3.53 15.73
CA GLY A 50 -12.67 -3.44 14.30
C GLY A 50 -12.99 -2.06 13.70
N GLY A 51 -12.90 -1.95 12.38
CA GLY A 51 -13.17 -0.74 11.60
C GLY A 51 -12.22 0.41 11.95
N PHE A 52 -12.70 1.63 11.72
CA PHE A 52 -11.98 2.87 12.04
C PHE A 52 -11.70 3.04 13.54
N ALA A 53 -12.56 2.51 14.42
CA ALA A 53 -12.37 2.58 15.86
C ALA A 53 -11.16 1.75 16.35
N GLY A 54 -10.73 0.75 15.56
CA GLY A 54 -9.58 -0.09 15.85
C GLY A 54 -8.25 0.40 15.28
N ARG A 55 -8.16 1.68 14.85
CA ARG A 55 -6.92 2.27 14.32
C ARG A 55 -5.89 2.46 15.41
N ASP A 56 -4.63 2.31 15.00
CA ASP A 56 -3.46 2.40 15.88
C ASP A 56 -2.44 3.35 15.25
N PRO A 57 -2.48 4.65 15.60
CA PRO A 57 -1.60 5.65 15.00
C PRO A 57 -0.12 5.38 15.22
N GLU A 58 0.26 4.69 16.30
CA GLU A 58 1.66 4.36 16.56
C GLU A 58 2.13 3.26 15.62
N ARG A 59 1.33 2.19 15.47
CA ARG A 59 1.61 1.13 14.49
C ARG A 59 1.65 1.67 13.06
N GLU A 60 0.76 2.59 12.72
CA GLU A 60 0.71 3.22 11.40
C GLU A 60 1.96 4.06 11.11
N ARG A 61 2.44 4.84 12.10
CA ARG A 61 3.73 5.56 11.99
C ARG A 61 4.92 4.59 11.84
N ALA A 62 4.94 3.50 12.59
CA ALA A 62 6.00 2.49 12.50
C ALA A 62 6.06 1.84 11.11
N ILE A 63 4.90 1.59 10.48
CA ILE A 63 4.83 1.09 9.10
C ILE A 63 5.47 2.09 8.13
N ALA A 64 5.12 3.38 8.23
CA ALA A 64 5.67 4.41 7.36
C ALA A 64 7.20 4.58 7.55
N ALA A 65 7.69 4.48 8.79
CA ALA A 65 9.11 4.51 9.08
C ALA A 65 9.86 3.32 8.44
N ALA A 66 9.34 2.10 8.59
CA ALA A 66 9.94 0.92 7.96
C ALA A 66 9.92 1.00 6.43
N MET A 67 8.85 1.55 5.83
CA MET A 67 8.82 1.77 4.38
C MET A 67 9.85 2.81 3.91
N ALA A 68 10.19 3.79 4.74
CA ALA A 68 11.16 4.82 4.39
C ALA A 68 12.58 4.26 4.19
N GLU A 69 12.92 3.14 4.83
CA GLU A 69 14.17 2.41 4.59
C GLU A 69 14.26 1.89 3.15
N HIS A 70 13.11 1.55 2.56
CA HIS A 70 13.02 1.05 1.18
C HIS A 70 12.73 2.15 0.14
N ALA A 71 12.13 3.25 0.56
CA ALA A 71 11.79 4.39 -0.30
C ALA A 71 12.32 5.72 0.28
N PRO A 72 13.65 5.88 0.38
CA PRO A 72 14.26 7.04 1.05
C PRO A 72 13.94 8.37 0.37
N SER A 73 13.69 8.37 -0.94
CA SER A 73 13.30 9.58 -1.69
C SER A 73 11.92 10.12 -1.31
N LEU A 74 11.03 9.28 -0.76
CA LEU A 74 9.73 9.71 -0.25
C LEU A 74 9.80 10.14 1.22
N GLY A 75 10.60 9.42 2.01
CA GLY A 75 10.71 9.64 3.46
C GLY A 75 9.44 9.27 4.23
N ALA A 76 9.57 9.16 5.55
CA ALA A 76 8.50 8.63 6.42
C ALA A 76 7.23 9.49 6.39
N GLU A 77 7.33 10.81 6.25
CA GLU A 77 6.17 11.71 6.32
C GLU A 77 5.26 11.57 5.08
N ARG A 78 5.83 11.50 3.87
CA ARG A 78 5.03 11.29 2.65
C ARG A 78 4.44 9.88 2.63
N LEU A 79 5.23 8.89 3.06
CA LEU A 79 4.78 7.51 3.20
C LEU A 79 3.64 7.38 4.23
N ALA A 80 3.67 8.13 5.33
CA ALA A 80 2.57 8.13 6.30
C ALA A 80 1.25 8.57 5.66
N ARG A 81 1.26 9.62 4.83
CA ARG A 81 0.06 10.07 4.11
C ARG A 81 -0.47 9.02 3.13
N ILE A 82 0.43 8.39 2.37
CA ILE A 82 0.07 7.30 1.44
C ILE A 82 -0.54 6.14 2.22
N MET A 83 0.10 5.73 3.32
CA MET A 83 -0.35 4.59 4.10
C MET A 83 -1.66 4.85 4.82
N THR A 84 -1.92 6.08 5.27
CA THR A 84 -3.25 6.48 5.76
C THR A 84 -4.32 6.21 4.71
N ALA A 85 -4.14 6.70 3.48
CA ALA A 85 -5.11 6.48 2.40
C ALA A 85 -5.30 4.98 2.08
N VAL A 86 -4.21 4.22 2.05
CA VAL A 86 -4.24 2.77 1.80
C VAL A 86 -4.91 1.99 2.94
N ILE A 87 -4.80 2.46 4.19
CA ILE A 87 -5.49 1.87 5.34
C ILE A 87 -6.97 2.17 5.28
N GLU A 88 -7.33 3.44 5.10
CA GLU A 88 -8.73 3.90 5.06
C GLU A 88 -9.49 3.22 3.94
N ALA A 89 -8.95 3.21 2.71
CA ALA A 89 -9.56 2.50 1.58
C ALA A 89 -9.75 1.00 1.85
N GLY A 90 -8.83 0.37 2.58
CA GLY A 90 -8.96 -1.03 2.97
C GLY A 90 -10.00 -1.27 4.05
N LEU A 91 -10.19 -0.33 4.98
CA LEU A 91 -11.28 -0.40 5.96
C LEU A 91 -12.63 -0.24 5.26
N ASP A 92 -12.77 0.74 4.37
CA ASP A 92 -13.98 0.99 3.58
C ASP A 92 -14.38 -0.25 2.77
N ALA A 93 -13.43 -0.87 2.07
CA ALA A 93 -13.70 -2.08 1.29
C ALA A 93 -14.16 -3.27 2.15
N VAL A 94 -13.55 -3.43 3.34
CA VAL A 94 -13.94 -4.48 4.29
C VAL A 94 -15.34 -4.22 4.84
N GLU A 95 -15.71 -2.96 5.11
CA GLU A 95 -17.06 -2.58 5.55
C GLU A 95 -18.10 -2.81 4.45
N ALA A 96 -17.81 -2.39 3.22
CA ALA A 96 -18.68 -2.58 2.06
C ALA A 96 -18.98 -4.05 1.78
N SER A 97 -17.99 -4.94 1.93
CA SER A 97 -18.17 -6.39 1.72
C SER A 97 -19.02 -7.11 2.78
N ARG A 98 -19.39 -6.44 3.88
CA ARG A 98 -20.28 -7.00 4.92
C ARG A 98 -21.76 -6.66 4.71
N THR A 99 -22.07 -5.78 3.77
CA THR A 99 -23.43 -5.34 3.42
C THR A 99 -23.93 -6.16 2.24
#